data_AF-A0A1V5ND57-F1
#
_entry.id   AF-A0A1V5ND57-F1
#
_cell.length_a   1.000
_cell.length_b   1.000
_cell.length_c   1.000
_cell.angle_alpha   90.00
_cell.angle_beta   90.00
_cell.angle_gamma   90.00
#
_symmetry.space_group_name_H-M   'P 1'
#
loop_
_entity.id
_entity.type
_entity.pdbx_description
1 polymer ?
#
loop_
_entity_poly.entity_id
_entity_poly.type
_entity_poly.pdbx_seq_one_letter_code
_entity_poly.pdbx_strand_id
1 'polypeptide(L)'
;MKKRLILLSGPSCVGKGPLTAAVKHFRPEVKFTKLSVIKSKHSRNHVPRPDEHTVWDNPDCWRTEEEIAALEGNDHYVIGKCFGFSQAVNLDLIVNYPEQMILMEMYYPIVPRLLAAERLKSITIETVFVSPVSNDEIEIIKSLGMDSDLFIKSLMADKQYQRIAFHKRKLDSEFLQDVEKRIDDSVLEIAASKNYKHIIVNRDGEGSPNWNRLADGTFIGEPVGDAKVAMERLAEILKNTD
;
A
#
# COMPACT_ATOMS: atom_id res chain seq x y z
N MET A 1 2.34 6.78 25.80
CA MET A 1 3.10 6.25 24.66
C MET A 1 3.35 7.38 23.68
N LYS A 2 4.49 7.37 22.99
CA LYS A 2 4.76 8.32 21.91
C LYS A 2 3.99 7.86 20.66
N LYS A 3 3.44 8.81 19.90
CA LYS A 3 2.71 8.49 18.66
C LYS A 3 3.66 7.86 17.64
N ARG A 4 3.21 6.77 17.01
CA ARG A 4 3.92 5.99 15.99
C ARG A 4 3.14 6.00 14.68
N LEU A 5 3.85 6.23 13.58
CA LEU A 5 3.33 6.20 12.22
C LEU A 5 4.04 5.12 11.41
N ILE A 6 3.29 4.13 10.94
CA ILE A 6 3.76 3.09 10.04
C ILE A 6 3.41 3.48 8.61
N LEU A 7 4.43 3.66 7.77
CA LEU A 7 4.28 3.90 6.35
C LEU A 7 4.45 2.57 5.60
N LEU A 8 3.34 2.03 5.11
CA LEU A 8 3.29 0.74 4.40
C LEU A 8 3.28 0.97 2.88
N SER A 9 4.33 0.55 2.19
CA SER A 9 4.44 0.64 0.73
C SER A 9 4.66 -0.71 0.09
N GLY A 10 4.63 -0.75 -1.24
CA GLY A 10 4.83 -1.95 -2.05
C GLY A 10 4.02 -1.86 -3.34
N PRO A 11 4.35 -2.64 -4.38
CA PRO A 11 3.62 -2.63 -5.64
C PRO A 11 2.13 -2.90 -5.48
N SER A 12 1.34 -2.48 -6.46
CA SER A 12 -0.08 -2.85 -6.51
C SER A 12 -0.25 -4.37 -6.47
N CYS A 13 -1.27 -4.89 -5.78
CA CYS A 13 -1.65 -6.31 -5.75
C CYS A 13 -0.71 -7.25 -4.97
N VAL A 14 0.32 -6.75 -4.30
CA VAL A 14 1.18 -7.56 -3.40
C VAL A 14 0.52 -7.91 -2.06
N GLY A 15 -0.76 -7.58 -1.87
CA GLY A 15 -1.53 -7.99 -0.70
C GLY A 15 -1.56 -7.00 0.47
N LYS A 16 -1.14 -5.74 0.32
CA LYS A 16 -1.17 -4.72 1.42
C LYS A 16 -2.55 -4.57 2.08
N GLY A 17 -3.61 -4.49 1.27
CA GLY A 17 -4.99 -4.37 1.75
C GLY A 17 -5.42 -5.58 2.59
N PRO A 18 -5.44 -6.81 2.02
CA PRO A 18 -5.71 -8.03 2.78
C PRO A 18 -4.81 -8.20 4.01
N LEU A 19 -3.53 -7.86 3.91
CA LEU A 19 -2.57 -7.93 5.01
C LEU A 19 -3.01 -7.07 6.20
N THR A 20 -3.31 -5.80 5.97
CA THR A 20 -3.78 -4.90 7.05
C THR A 20 -5.14 -5.32 7.61
N ALA A 21 -6.04 -5.82 6.77
CA ALA A 21 -7.33 -6.35 7.21
C ALA A 21 -7.18 -7.63 8.06
N ALA A 22 -6.27 -8.52 7.68
CA ALA A 22 -6.01 -9.78 8.36
C ALA A 22 -5.44 -9.54 9.76
N VAL A 23 -4.47 -8.62 9.92
CA VAL A 23 -3.96 -8.24 11.25
C VAL A 23 -5.10 -7.72 12.14
N LYS A 24 -5.95 -6.81 11.63
CA LYS A 24 -7.08 -6.30 12.41
C LYS A 24 -8.06 -7.40 12.85
N HIS A 25 -8.29 -8.39 11.99
CA HIS A 25 -9.28 -9.44 12.24
C HIS A 25 -8.73 -10.54 13.16
N PHE A 26 -7.53 -11.06 12.87
CA PHE A 26 -6.98 -12.24 13.55
C PHE A 26 -6.03 -11.89 14.71
N ARG A 27 -5.54 -10.65 14.79
CA ARG A 27 -4.68 -10.17 15.88
C ARG A 27 -5.29 -8.93 16.53
N PRO A 28 -6.51 -9.03 17.11
CA PRO A 28 -7.23 -7.87 17.66
C PRO A 28 -6.53 -7.22 18.85
N GLU A 29 -5.56 -7.89 19.47
CA GLU A 29 -4.67 -7.33 20.48
C GLU A 29 -3.73 -6.26 19.91
N VAL A 30 -3.49 -6.25 18.59
CA VAL A 30 -2.69 -5.24 17.89
C VAL A 30 -3.58 -4.05 17.55
N LYS A 31 -3.52 -3.01 18.38
CA LYS A 31 -4.34 -1.80 18.20
C LYS A 31 -3.65 -0.79 17.28
N PHE A 32 -4.25 -0.53 16.12
CA PHE A 32 -3.83 0.54 15.22
C PHE A 32 -5.01 1.09 14.43
N THR A 33 -4.93 2.36 14.04
CA THR A 33 -5.89 2.98 13.11
C THR A 33 -5.25 3.14 11.74
N LYS A 34 -6.02 2.84 10.70
CA LYS A 34 -5.58 3.02 9.32
C LYS A 34 -6.11 4.36 8.82
N LEU A 35 -5.21 5.26 8.43
CA LEU A 35 -5.58 6.52 7.78
C LEU A 35 -5.32 6.43 6.28
N SER A 36 -6.12 7.19 5.52
CA SER A 36 -6.03 7.25 4.07
C SER A 36 -5.28 8.50 3.63
N VAL A 37 -4.61 8.42 2.48
CA VAL A 37 -4.20 9.60 1.72
C VAL A 37 -5.42 10.22 1.03
N ILE A 38 -5.37 11.53 0.82
CA ILE A 38 -6.33 12.23 -0.04
C ILE A 38 -5.96 11.89 -1.49
N LYS A 39 -6.92 11.32 -2.23
CA LYS A 39 -6.74 10.92 -3.63
C LYS A 39 -7.47 11.88 -4.56
N SER A 40 -6.91 12.07 -5.75
CA SER A 40 -7.61 12.76 -6.82
C SER A 40 -8.81 11.96 -7.33
N LYS A 41 -9.97 12.60 -7.45
CA LYS A 41 -11.18 12.06 -8.10
C LYS A 41 -10.93 11.70 -9.57
N HIS A 42 -9.95 12.33 -10.23
CA HIS A 42 -9.57 12.00 -11.60
C HIS A 42 -8.95 10.59 -11.71
N SER A 43 -8.34 10.07 -10.65
CA SER A 43 -7.83 8.68 -10.62
C SER A 43 -8.91 7.59 -10.72
N ARG A 44 -10.18 8.01 -10.79
CA ARG A 44 -11.37 7.17 -10.91
C ARG A 44 -12.28 7.62 -12.06
N ASN A 45 -11.80 8.49 -12.95
CA ASN A 45 -12.64 9.15 -13.97
C ASN A 45 -13.92 9.75 -13.37
N HIS A 46 -13.83 10.31 -12.15
CA HIS A 46 -14.95 10.87 -11.39
C HIS A 46 -16.07 9.90 -10.99
N VAL A 47 -15.85 8.59 -11.07
CA VAL A 47 -16.81 7.56 -10.66
C VAL A 47 -16.22 6.72 -9.52
N PRO A 48 -16.70 6.84 -8.27
CA PRO A 48 -16.19 6.02 -7.16
C PRO A 48 -16.44 4.54 -7.42
N ARG A 49 -15.54 3.69 -6.92
CA ARG A 49 -15.80 2.24 -6.83
C ARG A 49 -16.90 1.95 -5.80
N PRO A 50 -17.52 0.75 -5.84
CA PRO A 50 -18.57 0.39 -4.89
C PRO A 50 -18.22 0.61 -3.41
N ASP A 51 -16.98 0.33 -3.03
CA ASP A 51 -16.45 0.50 -1.66
C ASP A 51 -16.01 1.94 -1.33
N GLU A 52 -15.97 2.84 -2.32
CA GLU A 52 -15.54 4.23 -2.17
C GLU A 52 -16.73 5.21 -2.03
N HIS A 53 -17.97 4.78 -2.34
CA HIS A 53 -19.17 5.66 -2.33
C HIS A 53 -19.39 6.40 -1.00
N THR A 54 -19.20 5.72 0.13
CA THR A 54 -19.47 6.29 1.47
C THR A 54 -18.49 7.38 1.87
N VAL A 55 -17.31 7.44 1.23
CA VAL A 55 -16.25 8.40 1.51
C VAL A 55 -15.96 9.33 0.34
N TRP A 56 -16.64 9.17 -0.79
CA TRP A 56 -16.35 9.90 -2.05
C TRP A 56 -16.47 11.41 -1.93
N ASP A 57 -17.40 11.88 -1.10
CA ASP A 57 -17.61 13.31 -0.84
C ASP A 57 -16.88 13.81 0.42
N ASN A 58 -16.08 12.94 1.05
CA ASN A 58 -15.22 13.34 2.16
C ASN A 58 -13.93 13.98 1.61
N PRO A 59 -13.69 15.29 1.82
CA PRO A 59 -12.49 15.97 1.35
C PRO A 59 -11.19 15.47 2.02
N ASP A 60 -11.26 14.73 3.12
CA ASP A 60 -10.11 14.06 3.73
C ASP A 60 -9.76 12.73 3.05
N CYS A 61 -10.58 12.29 2.09
CA CYS A 61 -10.35 11.07 1.31
C CYS A 61 -10.23 11.37 -0.19
N TRP A 62 -11.03 12.29 -0.72
CA TRP A 62 -11.14 12.57 -2.15
C TRP A 62 -11.29 14.05 -2.44
N ARG A 63 -10.48 14.55 -3.37
CA ARG A 63 -10.49 15.95 -3.86
C ARG A 63 -10.28 15.98 -5.38
N THR A 64 -10.55 17.11 -6.03
CA THR A 64 -10.15 17.30 -7.44
C THR A 64 -8.64 17.52 -7.57
N GLU A 65 -8.10 17.52 -8.79
CA GLU A 65 -6.67 17.80 -9.00
C GLU A 65 -6.34 19.26 -8.61
N GLU A 66 -7.25 20.19 -8.92
CA GLU A 66 -7.12 21.61 -8.62
C GLU A 66 -7.12 21.85 -7.10
N GLU A 67 -8.01 21.17 -6.39
CA GLU A 67 -8.09 21.23 -4.93
C GLU A 67 -6.83 20.66 -4.25
N ILE A 68 -6.22 19.61 -4.82
CA ILE A 68 -4.95 19.08 -4.30
C ILE A 68 -3.79 20.02 -4.66
N ALA A 69 -3.74 20.53 -5.88
CA ALA A 69 -2.70 21.46 -6.32
C ALA A 69 -2.70 22.76 -5.51
N ALA A 70 -3.87 23.24 -5.07
CA ALA A 70 -3.99 24.41 -4.20
C ALA A 70 -3.38 24.22 -2.80
N LEU A 71 -3.04 22.99 -2.41
CA LEU A 71 -2.36 22.69 -1.15
C LEU A 71 -0.82 22.79 -1.27
N GLU A 72 -0.29 22.93 -2.49
CA GLU A 72 1.16 22.99 -2.71
C GLU A 72 1.77 24.21 -1.99
N GLY A 73 2.92 23.99 -1.35
CA GLY A 73 3.58 25.01 -0.52
C GLY A 73 2.99 25.18 0.89
N ASN A 74 1.85 24.55 1.20
CA ASN A 74 1.32 24.50 2.55
C ASN A 74 2.03 23.40 3.36
N ASP A 75 2.72 23.79 4.44
CA ASP A 75 3.52 22.88 5.28
C ASP A 75 2.68 21.88 6.09
N HIS A 76 1.34 22.03 6.11
CA HIS A 76 0.40 21.07 6.68
C HIS A 76 0.17 19.85 5.78
N TYR A 77 0.63 19.87 4.52
CA TYR A 77 0.42 18.80 3.56
C TYR A 77 1.73 18.31 2.94
N VAL A 78 1.78 17.01 2.63
CA VAL A 78 2.77 16.45 1.71
C VAL A 78 2.06 15.95 0.47
N ILE A 79 2.46 16.48 -0.69
CA ILE A 79 1.84 16.17 -1.98
C ILE A 79 2.81 15.33 -2.82
N GLY A 80 2.25 14.43 -3.62
CA GLY A 80 2.98 13.68 -4.63
C GLY A 80 2.05 13.14 -5.70
N LYS A 81 2.61 12.43 -6.67
CA LYS A 81 1.83 11.77 -7.73
C LYS A 81 1.97 10.27 -7.62
N CYS A 82 0.86 9.57 -7.80
CA CYS A 82 0.77 8.11 -7.85
C CYS A 82 0.17 7.73 -9.21
N PHE A 83 0.96 7.05 -10.06
CA PHE A 83 0.57 6.73 -11.44
C PHE A 83 0.05 7.93 -12.24
N GLY A 84 0.64 9.11 -12.03
CA GLY A 84 0.27 10.36 -12.72
C GLY A 84 -0.82 11.19 -12.03
N PHE A 85 -1.53 10.65 -11.04
CA PHE A 85 -2.60 11.36 -10.32
C PHE A 85 -2.10 11.94 -9.01
N SER A 86 -2.57 13.13 -8.65
CA SER A 86 -2.15 13.78 -7.41
C SER A 86 -2.72 13.07 -6.17
N GLN A 87 -1.91 13.03 -5.12
CA GLN A 87 -2.26 12.58 -3.78
C GLN A 87 -1.69 13.56 -2.76
N ALA A 88 -2.41 13.75 -1.66
CA ALA A 88 -1.96 14.54 -0.53
C ALA A 88 -2.08 13.78 0.77
N VAL A 89 -1.15 14.04 1.68
CA VAL A 89 -1.17 13.56 3.06
C VAL A 89 -1.40 14.78 3.95
N ASN A 90 -2.50 14.79 4.70
CA ASN A 90 -2.78 15.80 5.71
C ASN A 90 -1.96 15.48 6.98
N LEU A 91 -0.92 16.27 7.26
CA LEU A 91 -0.02 16.03 8.38
C LEU A 91 -0.71 16.32 9.72
N ASP A 92 -1.59 17.32 9.77
CA ASP A 92 -2.32 17.65 10.99
C ASP A 92 -3.29 16.54 11.40
N LEU A 93 -3.88 15.83 10.42
CA LEU A 93 -4.69 14.66 10.71
C LEU A 93 -3.88 13.60 11.47
N ILE A 94 -2.63 13.36 11.06
CA ILE A 94 -1.72 12.41 11.72
C ILE A 94 -1.36 12.92 13.12
N VAL A 95 -0.94 14.19 13.24
CA VAL A 95 -0.49 14.81 14.49
C VAL A 95 -1.61 14.85 15.53
N ASN A 96 -2.85 15.11 15.12
CA ASN A 96 -3.98 15.31 16.02
C ASN A 96 -4.86 14.06 16.21
N TYR A 97 -4.62 12.97 15.47
CA TYR A 97 -5.40 11.74 15.62
C TYR A 97 -5.34 11.18 17.06
N PRO A 98 -6.44 10.73 17.68
CA PRO A 98 -6.41 10.33 19.09
C PRO A 98 -5.57 9.06 19.34
N GLU A 99 -5.56 8.13 18.40
CA GLU A 99 -4.84 6.87 18.50
C GLU A 99 -3.33 7.06 18.35
N GLN A 100 -2.59 6.30 19.16
CA GLN A 100 -1.13 6.40 19.21
C GLN A 100 -0.44 5.64 18.08
N MET A 101 -1.13 4.70 17.43
CA MET A 101 -0.55 3.88 16.36
C MET A 101 -1.35 4.04 15.09
N ILE A 102 -0.72 4.66 14.10
CA ILE A 102 -1.31 4.96 12.81
C ILE A 102 -0.59 4.13 11.75
N LEU A 103 -1.34 3.52 10.84
CA LEU A 103 -0.81 2.91 9.62
C LEU A 103 -1.36 3.64 8.42
N MET A 104 -0.49 4.00 7.48
CA MET A 104 -0.88 4.59 6.20
C MET A 104 -0.28 3.79 5.06
N GLU A 105 -1.11 3.46 4.07
CA GLU A 105 -0.61 2.90 2.81
C GLU A 105 -0.11 4.02 1.91
N MET A 106 1.16 3.95 1.51
CA MET A 106 1.86 5.02 0.82
C MET A 106 2.37 4.58 -0.54
N TYR A 107 2.29 5.49 -1.52
CA TYR A 107 3.10 5.36 -2.73
C TYR A 107 4.56 5.72 -2.40
N TYR A 108 5.50 4.87 -2.81
CA TYR A 108 6.88 4.90 -2.33
C TYR A 108 7.63 6.24 -2.52
N PRO A 109 7.38 7.06 -3.57
CA PRO A 109 8.07 8.34 -3.76
C PRO A 109 7.61 9.43 -2.78
N ILE A 110 6.45 9.26 -2.13
CA ILE A 110 5.93 10.21 -1.14
C ILE A 110 6.62 10.01 0.22
N VAL A 111 7.09 8.79 0.51
CA VAL A 111 7.66 8.42 1.82
C VAL A 111 8.86 9.29 2.23
N PRO A 112 9.87 9.58 1.37
CA PRO A 112 10.97 10.46 1.75
C PRO A 112 10.52 11.86 2.18
N ARG A 113 9.48 12.41 1.54
CA ARG A 113 8.93 13.73 1.90
C ARG A 113 8.26 13.72 3.27
N LEU A 114 7.58 12.62 3.61
CA LEU A 114 7.00 12.44 4.95
C LEU A 114 8.09 12.31 6.03
N LEU A 115 9.16 11.56 5.75
CA LEU A 115 10.28 11.42 6.69
C LEU A 115 10.99 12.75 6.96
N ALA A 116 11.01 13.66 5.98
CA ALA A 116 11.62 14.98 6.09
C ALA A 116 10.66 16.06 6.66
N ALA A 117 9.38 15.76 6.87
CA ALA A 117 8.39 16.75 7.25
C ALA A 117 8.58 17.22 8.70
N GLU A 118 8.78 18.53 8.89
CA GLU A 118 8.99 19.17 10.20
C GLU A 118 7.87 18.82 11.19
N ARG A 119 6.62 18.84 10.74
CA ARG A 119 5.43 18.55 11.56
C ARG A 119 5.41 17.15 12.14
N LEU A 120 6.12 16.21 11.53
CA LEU A 120 6.17 14.82 11.99
C LEU A 120 7.39 14.53 12.89
N LYS A 121 8.24 15.51 13.21
CA LYS A 121 9.46 15.29 14.03
C LYS A 121 9.20 14.70 15.41
N SER A 122 8.04 14.98 16.01
CA SER A 122 7.65 14.44 17.32
C SER A 122 7.06 13.02 17.23
N ILE A 123 6.80 12.51 16.03
CA ILE A 123 6.21 11.20 15.76
C ILE A 123 7.32 10.22 15.40
N THR A 124 7.30 9.03 16.00
CA THR A 124 8.20 7.96 15.58
C THR A 124 7.66 7.34 14.29
N ILE A 125 8.42 7.44 13.20
CA ILE A 125 8.01 6.90 11.89
C ILE A 125 8.78 5.60 11.61
N GLU A 126 8.06 4.55 11.18
CA GLU A 126 8.66 3.33 10.68
C GLU A 126 8.16 3.02 9.27
N THR A 127 9.08 2.59 8.41
CA THR A 127 8.80 2.29 7.01
C THR A 127 8.78 0.77 6.80
N VAL A 128 7.69 0.29 6.21
CA VAL A 128 7.48 -1.13 5.89
C VAL A 128 7.20 -1.27 4.41
N PHE A 129 7.92 -2.15 3.73
CA PHE A 129 7.71 -2.47 2.33
C PHE A 129 7.23 -3.91 2.16
N VAL A 130 6.12 -4.12 1.47
CA VAL A 130 5.66 -5.45 1.08
C VAL A 130 6.17 -5.77 -0.31
N SER A 131 7.12 -6.70 -0.39
CA SER A 131 7.74 -7.13 -1.64
C SER A 131 7.14 -8.46 -2.11
N PRO A 132 6.87 -8.64 -3.41
CA PRO A 132 6.41 -9.93 -3.94
C PRO A 132 7.52 -10.98 -4.01
N VAL A 133 8.78 -10.55 -3.88
CA VAL A 133 10.00 -11.34 -4.04
C VAL A 133 11.08 -10.84 -3.09
N SER A 134 11.95 -11.72 -2.61
CA SER A 134 13.11 -11.36 -1.79
C SER A 134 14.30 -10.89 -2.64
N ASN A 135 15.25 -10.19 -2.02
CA ASN A 135 16.51 -9.87 -2.68
C ASN A 135 17.29 -11.15 -3.05
N ASP A 136 17.27 -12.17 -2.19
CA ASP A 136 17.96 -13.44 -2.45
C ASP A 136 17.41 -14.12 -3.72
N GLU A 137 16.09 -14.13 -3.90
CA GLU A 137 15.48 -14.63 -5.14
C GLU A 137 15.88 -13.81 -6.36
N ILE A 138 15.92 -12.48 -6.24
CA ILE A 138 16.39 -11.61 -7.34
C ILE A 138 17.85 -11.92 -7.69
N GLU A 139 18.72 -12.11 -6.71
CA GLU A 139 20.13 -12.45 -6.93
C GLU A 139 20.30 -13.85 -7.52
N ILE A 140 19.46 -14.82 -7.13
CA ILE A 140 19.41 -16.15 -7.76
C ILE A 140 19.06 -16.01 -9.25
N ILE A 141 18.00 -15.26 -9.59
CA ILE A 141 17.59 -15.04 -10.99
C ILE A 141 18.73 -14.42 -11.81
N LYS A 142 19.41 -13.41 -11.27
CA LYS A 142 20.59 -12.80 -11.92
C LYS A 142 21.73 -13.80 -12.09
N SER A 143 22.00 -14.64 -11.08
CA SER A 143 23.07 -15.64 -11.15
C SER A 143 22.84 -16.71 -12.22
N LEU A 144 21.57 -16.94 -12.59
CA LEU A 144 21.18 -17.83 -13.68
C LEU A 144 21.26 -17.17 -15.06
N GLY A 145 21.71 -15.91 -15.15
CA GLY A 145 21.79 -15.15 -16.40
C GLY A 145 20.43 -14.68 -16.93
N MET A 146 19.39 -14.68 -16.09
CA MET A 146 18.05 -14.22 -16.45
C MET A 146 17.88 -12.72 -16.20
N ASP A 147 17.02 -12.08 -16.98
CA ASP A 147 16.63 -10.68 -16.78
C ASP A 147 15.72 -10.56 -15.54
N SER A 148 16.24 -9.95 -14.47
CA SER A 148 15.51 -9.75 -13.22
C SER A 148 14.32 -8.81 -13.36
N ASP A 149 14.39 -7.83 -14.26
CA ASP A 149 13.33 -6.85 -14.46
C ASP A 149 12.17 -7.52 -15.18
N LEU A 150 12.46 -8.33 -16.21
CA LEU A 150 11.45 -9.13 -16.88
C LEU A 150 10.80 -10.13 -15.91
N PHE A 151 11.59 -10.79 -15.06
CA PHE A 151 11.07 -11.70 -14.03
C PHE A 151 10.10 -10.98 -13.08
N ILE A 152 10.48 -9.81 -12.56
CA ILE A 152 9.64 -8.99 -11.69
C ILE A 152 8.34 -8.61 -12.41
N LYS A 153 8.45 -8.14 -13.66
CA LYS A 153 7.28 -7.74 -14.46
C LYS A 153 6.32 -8.90 -14.67
N SER A 154 6.83 -10.09 -14.99
CA SER A 154 6.01 -11.31 -15.12
C SER A 154 5.31 -11.69 -13.82
N LEU A 155 6.04 -11.69 -12.69
CA LEU A 155 5.46 -11.96 -11.37
C LEU A 155 4.33 -10.97 -11.02
N MET A 156 4.52 -9.70 -11.36
CA MET A 156 3.53 -8.66 -11.11
C MET A 156 2.33 -8.76 -12.05
N ALA A 157 2.54 -9.16 -13.31
CA ALA A 157 1.45 -9.45 -14.24
C ALA A 157 0.53 -10.54 -13.69
N ASP A 158 1.08 -11.66 -13.24
CA ASP A 158 0.32 -12.77 -12.67
C ASP A 158 -0.54 -12.33 -11.48
N LYS A 159 0.04 -11.53 -10.58
CA LYS A 159 -0.68 -10.98 -9.41
C LYS A 159 -1.82 -10.04 -9.80
N GLN A 160 -1.64 -9.25 -10.86
CA GLN A 160 -2.70 -8.39 -11.38
C GLN A 160 -3.85 -9.24 -11.94
N TYR A 161 -3.55 -10.23 -12.76
CA TYR A 161 -4.56 -11.12 -13.34
C TYR A 161 -5.32 -11.92 -12.27
N GLN A 162 -4.60 -12.47 -11.29
CA GLN A 162 -5.23 -13.16 -10.15
C GLN A 162 -6.19 -12.25 -9.39
N ARG A 163 -5.81 -10.99 -9.13
CA ARG A 163 -6.68 -10.03 -8.44
C ARG A 163 -7.97 -9.75 -9.22
N ILE A 164 -7.90 -9.60 -10.54
CA ILE A 164 -9.11 -9.39 -11.36
C ILE A 164 -10.04 -10.58 -11.24
N ALA A 165 -9.47 -11.79 -11.42
CA ALA A 165 -10.23 -13.03 -11.41
C ALA A 165 -10.92 -13.20 -10.05
N PHE A 166 -10.19 -12.92 -8.96
CA PHE A 166 -10.71 -12.91 -7.60
C PHE A 166 -11.90 -11.94 -7.43
N HIS A 167 -11.76 -10.71 -7.93
CA HIS A 167 -12.83 -9.69 -7.85
C HIS A 167 -13.91 -9.82 -8.95
N LYS A 168 -13.80 -10.82 -9.84
CA LYS A 168 -14.70 -11.02 -10.99
C LYS A 168 -14.88 -9.76 -11.85
N ARG A 169 -13.86 -8.90 -11.91
CA ARG A 169 -13.90 -7.67 -12.73
C ARG A 169 -13.77 -8.03 -14.21
N LYS A 170 -14.46 -7.31 -15.08
CA LYS A 170 -14.33 -7.46 -16.54
C LYS A 170 -12.93 -7.05 -17.00
N LEU A 171 -12.35 -7.83 -17.91
CA LEU A 171 -11.15 -7.46 -18.67
C LEU A 171 -11.56 -6.50 -19.79
N ASP A 172 -11.22 -5.22 -19.65
CA ASP A 172 -11.44 -4.17 -20.64
C ASP A 172 -10.13 -3.43 -20.97
N SER A 173 -10.16 -2.57 -21.98
CA SER A 173 -8.97 -1.84 -22.46
C SER A 173 -8.39 -0.89 -21.41
N GLU A 174 -9.26 -0.23 -20.65
CA GLU A 174 -8.85 0.67 -19.55
C GLU A 174 -8.08 -0.11 -18.48
N PHE A 175 -8.59 -1.29 -18.12
CA PHE A 175 -7.93 -2.18 -17.18
C PHE A 175 -6.55 -2.62 -17.68
N LEU A 176 -6.43 -3.04 -18.94
CA LEU A 176 -5.14 -3.49 -19.50
C LEU A 176 -4.09 -2.38 -19.48
N GLN A 177 -4.49 -1.14 -19.80
CA GLN A 177 -3.60 0.02 -19.74
C GLN A 177 -3.16 0.36 -18.30
N ASP A 178 -4.05 0.24 -17.32
CA ASP A 178 -3.72 0.43 -15.90
C ASP A 178 -2.77 -0.67 -15.39
N VAL A 179 -2.95 -1.92 -15.85
CA VAL A 179 -2.04 -3.03 -15.51
C VAL A 179 -0.66 -2.85 -16.09
N GLU A 180 -0.55 -2.50 -17.36
CA GLU A 180 0.74 -2.28 -18.04
C GLU A 180 1.58 -1.25 -17.27
N LYS A 181 1.00 -0.09 -16.94
CA LYS A 181 1.66 0.94 -16.13
C LYS A 181 2.14 0.43 -14.78
N ARG A 182 1.31 -0.35 -14.07
CA ARG A 182 1.66 -0.90 -12.75
C ARG A 182 2.73 -1.98 -12.82
N ILE A 183 2.75 -2.77 -13.89
CA ILE A 183 3.79 -3.76 -14.13
C ILE A 183 5.12 -3.04 -14.38
N ASP A 184 5.12 -2.03 -15.25
CA ASP A 184 6.33 -1.28 -15.59
C ASP A 184 6.93 -0.55 -14.38
N ASP A 185 6.10 0.10 -13.58
CA ASP A 185 6.55 0.82 -12.39
C ASP A 185 7.08 -0.14 -11.30
N SER A 186 6.62 -1.40 -11.27
CA SER A 186 6.91 -2.33 -10.17
C SER A 186 8.39 -2.63 -9.97
N VAL A 187 9.20 -2.58 -11.04
CA VAL A 187 10.66 -2.75 -10.96
C VAL A 187 11.27 -1.64 -10.12
N LEU A 188 10.91 -0.39 -10.38
CA LEU A 188 11.38 0.77 -9.62
C LEU A 188 10.82 0.76 -8.19
N GLU A 189 9.55 0.36 -8.02
CA GLU A 189 8.95 0.21 -6.69
C GLU A 189 9.75 -0.78 -5.83
N ILE A 190 10.03 -1.98 -6.35
CA ILE A 190 10.75 -3.04 -5.63
C ILE A 190 12.20 -2.62 -5.37
N ALA A 191 12.87 -1.97 -6.33
CA ALA A 191 14.20 -1.42 -6.12
C ALA A 191 14.26 -0.37 -5.00
N ALA A 192 13.16 0.38 -4.78
CA ALA A 192 13.06 1.36 -3.69
C ALA A 192 12.91 0.72 -2.30
N SER A 193 12.61 -0.59 -2.21
CA SER A 193 12.48 -1.31 -0.94
C SER A 193 13.73 -1.24 -0.05
N LYS A 194 14.92 -1.07 -0.65
CA LYS A 194 16.18 -0.89 0.08
C LYS A 194 16.21 0.32 1.01
N ASN A 195 15.31 1.29 0.81
CA ASN A 195 15.18 2.49 1.63
C ASN A 195 14.21 2.30 2.81
N TYR A 196 13.65 1.10 2.99
CA TYR A 196 12.67 0.79 4.03
C TYR A 196 13.34 0.05 5.19
N LYS A 197 12.91 0.37 6.42
CA LYS A 197 13.43 -0.26 7.64
C LYS A 197 13.04 -1.74 7.71
N HIS A 198 11.81 -2.05 7.29
CA HIS A 198 11.29 -3.41 7.27
C HIS A 198 10.87 -3.81 5.86
N ILE A 199 11.27 -5.01 5.45
CA ILE A 199 10.79 -5.64 4.22
C ILE A 199 10.03 -6.92 4.61
N ILE A 200 8.78 -7.02 4.18
CA ILE A 200 7.95 -8.22 4.31
C ILE A 200 7.85 -8.83 2.92
N VAL A 201 8.38 -10.04 2.75
CA VAL A 201 8.20 -10.79 1.51
C VAL A 201 6.84 -11.47 1.56
N ASN A 202 6.00 -11.23 0.55
CA ASN A 202 4.68 -11.82 0.42
C ASN A 202 4.41 -12.28 -1.02
N ARG A 203 4.60 -13.57 -1.27
CA ARG A 203 4.32 -14.17 -2.58
C ARG A 203 2.82 -14.36 -2.81
N ASP A 204 2.00 -14.28 -1.76
CA ASP A 204 0.54 -14.32 -1.85
C ASP A 204 -0.04 -12.93 -2.17
N GLY A 205 -0.23 -12.67 -3.47
CA GLY A 205 -0.87 -11.44 -3.95
C GLY A 205 -2.31 -11.30 -3.45
N GLU A 206 -2.93 -10.14 -3.68
CA GLU A 206 -4.29 -9.81 -3.20
C GLU A 206 -5.36 -10.84 -3.61
N GLY A 207 -5.20 -11.48 -4.77
CA GLY A 207 -6.11 -12.52 -5.27
C GLY A 207 -5.75 -13.94 -4.86
N SER A 208 -4.73 -14.16 -4.02
CA SER A 208 -4.32 -15.51 -3.61
C SER A 208 -5.40 -16.17 -2.74
N PRO A 209 -5.73 -17.46 -2.98
CA PRO A 209 -6.64 -18.20 -2.10
C PRO A 209 -6.09 -18.37 -0.67
N ASN A 210 -4.77 -18.23 -0.48
CA ASN A 210 -4.14 -18.34 0.84
C ASN A 210 -4.57 -17.26 1.82
N TRP A 211 -5.22 -16.18 1.36
CA TRP A 211 -5.85 -15.20 2.24
C TRP A 211 -7.11 -15.73 2.95
N ASN A 212 -7.69 -16.86 2.49
CA ASN A 212 -8.97 -17.38 2.99
C ASN A 212 -10.03 -16.27 3.08
N ARG A 213 -10.15 -15.49 2.00
CA ARG A 213 -10.94 -14.26 1.94
C ARG A 213 -11.85 -14.26 0.71
N LEU A 214 -13.06 -13.73 0.84
CA LEU A 214 -14.00 -13.49 -0.25
C LEU A 214 -13.76 -12.13 -0.92
N ALA A 215 -14.29 -11.92 -2.12
CA ALA A 215 -14.10 -10.68 -2.88
C ALA A 215 -14.64 -9.42 -2.17
N ASP A 216 -15.70 -9.58 -1.37
CA ASP A 216 -16.27 -8.53 -0.51
C ASP A 216 -15.37 -8.17 0.69
N GLY A 217 -14.35 -8.97 0.92
CA GLY A 217 -13.35 -8.81 1.95
C GLY A 217 -13.56 -9.60 3.22
N THR A 218 -14.63 -10.38 3.30
CA THR A 218 -14.93 -11.27 4.42
C THR A 218 -13.92 -12.41 4.50
N PHE A 219 -13.33 -12.63 5.68
CA PHE A 219 -12.48 -13.81 5.91
C PHE A 219 -13.35 -15.03 6.23
N ILE A 220 -13.07 -16.15 5.56
CA ILE A 220 -13.69 -17.46 5.83
C ILE A 220 -12.79 -18.35 6.70
N GLY A 221 -11.55 -17.93 6.94
CA GLY A 221 -10.57 -18.59 7.81
C GLY A 221 -9.32 -17.74 7.96
N GLU A 222 -8.44 -18.12 8.89
CA GLU A 222 -7.13 -17.46 9.05
C GLU A 222 -6.27 -17.68 7.79
N PRO A 223 -5.47 -16.69 7.35
CA PRO A 223 -4.56 -16.88 6.23
C PRO A 223 -3.61 -18.07 6.44
N VAL A 224 -3.16 -18.65 5.34
CA VAL A 224 -2.17 -19.73 5.28
C VAL A 224 -0.99 -19.32 4.37
N GLY A 225 0.03 -20.17 4.22
CA GLY A 225 1.16 -19.89 3.32
C GLY A 225 1.91 -18.59 3.64
N ASP A 226 2.38 -17.90 2.60
CA ASP A 226 3.10 -16.64 2.73
C ASP A 226 2.20 -15.52 3.25
N ALA A 227 0.90 -15.55 2.95
CA ALA A 227 -0.07 -14.60 3.49
C ALA A 227 -0.09 -14.62 5.04
N LYS A 228 -0.01 -15.81 5.65
CA LYS A 228 0.08 -15.95 7.12
C LYS A 228 1.39 -15.38 7.65
N VAL A 229 2.52 -15.76 7.03
CA VAL A 229 3.85 -15.29 7.45
C VAL A 229 3.93 -13.77 7.39
N ALA A 230 3.43 -13.17 6.30
CA ALA A 230 3.38 -11.73 6.14
C ALA A 230 2.48 -11.07 7.20
N MET A 231 1.31 -11.66 7.50
CA MET A 231 0.40 -11.19 8.54
C MET A 231 1.06 -11.16 9.92
N GLU A 232 1.70 -12.25 10.34
CA GLU A 232 2.41 -12.28 11.63
C GLU A 232 3.53 -11.25 11.67
N ARG A 233 4.28 -11.10 10.57
CA ARG A 233 5.38 -10.15 10.52
C ARG A 233 4.91 -8.71 10.65
N LEU A 234 3.80 -8.34 9.99
CA LEU A 234 3.22 -7.01 10.16
C LEU A 234 2.68 -6.83 11.58
N ALA A 235 2.03 -7.85 12.15
CA ALA A 235 1.54 -7.80 13.53
C ALA A 235 2.68 -7.58 14.54
N GLU A 236 3.83 -8.22 14.35
CA GLU A 236 5.03 -8.03 15.17
C GLU A 236 5.57 -6.60 15.08
N ILE A 237 5.73 -6.07 13.86
CA ILE A 237 6.19 -4.68 13.64
C ILE A 237 5.25 -3.67 14.32
N LEU A 238 3.95 -3.91 14.24
CA LEU A 238 2.94 -3.08 14.89
C LEU A 238 3.02 -3.22 16.42
N LYS A 239 3.17 -4.44 16.98
CA LYS A 239 3.28 -4.67 18.43
C LYS A 239 4.51 -4.03 19.07
N ASN A 240 5.64 -4.02 18.37
CA ASN A 240 6.91 -3.57 18.94
C ASN A 240 6.79 -2.14 19.46
N THR A 241 6.85 -2.01 20.79
CA THR A 241 6.71 -0.77 21.55
C THR A 241 8.08 -0.43 22.12
N ASP A 242 9.02 -0.12 21.23
CA ASP A 242 10.26 0.54 21.65
C ASP A 242 9.97 2.00 22.04
#